data_AF-A0A1S0U2S7-F1
#
_entry.id   AF-A0A1S0U2S7-F1
#
_cell.length_a   1.000
_cell.length_b   1.000
_cell.length_c   1.000
_cell.angle_alpha   90.00
_cell.angle_beta   90.00
_cell.angle_gamma   90.00
#
_symmetry.space_group_name_H-M   'P 1'
#
loop_
_entity.id
_entity.type
_entity.pdbx_description
1 polymer ?
#
loop_
_entity_poly.entity_id
_entity_poly.type
_entity_poly.pdbx_seq_one_letter_code
_entity_poly.pdbx_strand_id
1 'polypeptide(L)'
;MNYYWFVLLPAVLVNCYGMKCNDFDHKKKNDSLPKTLALKSNYKVVVRHTNWITNVTSLITESRTTDQTHITVSSRSTGTTHFILGSRSYTYNETSCTVLPSAAAMPAVYLQPQLAESFNFTGTSMAELITSLLHYNFNYGHLQNETEVGGIDAVLWLGCGKIHGKIMQLEAAYAGEHSQKSYSSAVKNPYILSLRLSAFNATNKMLIGYDSAEITQLEMLPDDSQLKTELPEGLYCNGFPEAKRPTMFPNQFEMSFDYTDVNGKVIHDIDGRIRLFMGNATIPEGVTNIHIVHDFQYGLQYLLDGENNVCNSVSAIDENFGDVQTMNASTKEIELKKPTQLFLSSNDSVFYYAGKRIVDNIPLDVYVTKISSSPTTSTVIEMLYTTEDWVVETAVAPFLHSIVQYHKNESGRETKTIIRLHSFKNDSGSGIPPTSPSIYPCLKLVEDSYLYINIKNTTLKDLESFGIGRVREGLREAVAHVANISVLRIANFFFKQIQENVVAFFVIGEASGVKPANTWNRSNETSAESAVNLLNATLKEKDIKFPIFIGHRLVMLSLSKASLGIIPSVWAPLPMPTFRGYTGGSMFVLGFFMLLLGAALGVGIVYFIWKRQRFSGLAYQVFE
;
A
#
# COMPACT_ATOMS: atom_id res chain seq x y z
N MET A 1 76.36 -18.48 9.33
CA MET A 1 75.65 -18.00 10.53
C MET A 1 74.16 -18.18 10.28
N ASN A 2 73.54 -18.99 11.14
CA ASN A 2 72.16 -19.43 11.10
C ASN A 2 71.16 -18.28 11.19
N TYR A 3 70.09 -18.32 10.39
CA TYR A 3 68.74 -17.90 10.81
C TYR A 3 67.71 -18.56 9.87
N TYR A 4 67.38 -19.82 10.15
CA TYR A 4 66.17 -20.50 9.67
C TYR A 4 65.34 -20.80 10.92
N TRP A 5 64.46 -19.88 11.31
CA TRP A 5 63.47 -20.15 12.35
C TRP A 5 62.15 -19.45 12.01
N PHE A 6 61.06 -20.22 12.14
CA PHE A 6 59.64 -19.86 12.10
C PHE A 6 58.95 -19.63 10.74
N VAL A 7 58.79 -20.71 9.98
CA VAL A 7 57.56 -20.95 9.19
C VAL A 7 57.16 -22.42 9.34
N LEU A 8 56.70 -22.80 10.52
CA LEU A 8 56.01 -24.08 10.77
C LEU A 8 55.04 -23.83 11.92
N LEU A 9 53.76 -23.57 11.61
CA LEU A 9 52.57 -23.80 12.45
C LEU A 9 51.36 -23.10 11.80
N PRO A 10 50.53 -23.89 11.08
CA PRO A 10 49.20 -24.16 11.62
C PRO A 10 48.81 -25.65 11.61
N ALA A 11 49.69 -26.55 11.16
CA ALA A 11 49.37 -27.98 11.02
C ALA A 11 49.37 -28.81 12.32
N VAL A 12 49.76 -28.24 13.47
CA VAL A 12 50.03 -29.00 14.70
C VAL A 12 48.80 -29.14 15.62
N LEU A 13 47.76 -28.31 15.48
CA LEU A 13 46.64 -28.33 16.44
C LEU A 13 45.69 -29.55 16.30
N VAL A 14 45.58 -30.16 15.12
CA VAL A 14 44.68 -31.30 14.89
C VAL A 14 45.26 -32.62 15.44
N ASN A 15 46.59 -32.73 15.54
CA ASN A 15 47.28 -33.95 16.00
C ASN A 15 47.44 -34.09 17.52
N CYS A 16 46.96 -33.11 18.32
CA CYS A 16 47.12 -33.13 19.78
C CYS A 16 45.87 -33.56 20.56
N TYR A 17 44.74 -33.84 19.91
CA TYR A 17 43.57 -34.37 20.63
C TYR A 17 43.75 -35.88 20.91
N GLY A 18 44.12 -36.20 22.14
CA GLY A 18 44.42 -37.56 22.57
C GLY A 18 43.16 -38.41 22.77
N MET A 19 43.17 -39.62 22.19
CA MET A 19 42.14 -40.63 22.43
C MET A 19 42.17 -41.08 23.90
N LYS A 20 41.12 -40.78 24.66
CA LYS A 20 40.96 -41.18 26.07
C LYS A 20 40.34 -42.57 26.20
N CYS A 21 39.63 -43.03 25.17
CA CYS A 21 38.95 -44.33 25.16
C CYS A 21 39.87 -45.52 24.77
N ASN A 22 41.11 -45.58 25.27
CA ASN A 22 42.15 -46.50 24.78
C ASN A 22 42.07 -47.94 25.33
N ASP A 23 41.57 -48.13 26.56
CA ASP A 23 41.40 -49.44 27.18
C ASP A 23 39.94 -49.60 27.62
N PHE A 24 39.23 -50.55 26.99
CA PHE A 24 37.93 -51.03 27.46
C PHE A 24 38.16 -51.94 28.68
N ASP A 25 38.75 -51.38 29.74
CA ASP A 25 39.05 -52.13 30.95
C ASP A 25 37.73 -52.38 31.71
N HIS A 26 37.34 -53.65 31.82
CA HIS A 26 36.08 -54.14 32.38
C HIS A 26 35.87 -53.81 33.87
N LYS A 27 36.78 -53.06 34.50
CA LYS A 27 36.75 -52.69 35.92
C LYS A 27 36.24 -51.29 36.23
N LYS A 28 35.90 -50.47 35.23
CA LYS A 28 35.35 -49.12 35.47
C LYS A 28 33.83 -49.16 35.68
N LYS A 29 33.33 -48.41 36.66
CA LYS A 29 31.88 -48.18 36.84
C LYS A 29 31.28 -47.70 35.53
N ASN A 30 30.09 -48.19 35.21
CA ASN A 30 29.31 -47.74 34.05
C ASN A 30 28.27 -46.73 34.53
N ASP A 31 28.73 -45.52 34.82
CA ASP A 31 27.87 -44.42 35.22
C ASP A 31 27.19 -43.85 33.97
N SER A 32 25.85 -43.78 33.96
CA SER A 32 25.07 -43.16 32.89
C SER A 32 24.95 -41.66 33.08
N LEU A 33 24.89 -40.88 31.99
CA LEU A 33 24.52 -39.47 32.07
C LEU A 33 23.11 -39.30 32.72
N PRO A 34 22.92 -38.32 33.61
CA PRO A 34 21.61 -38.05 34.20
C PRO A 34 20.58 -37.70 33.12
N LYS A 35 19.45 -38.41 33.10
CA LYS A 35 18.34 -38.13 32.16
C LYS A 35 17.72 -36.74 32.37
N THR A 36 17.92 -36.14 33.54
CA THR A 36 17.49 -34.78 33.90
C THR A 36 18.20 -33.69 33.09
N LEU A 37 19.32 -34.01 32.42
CA LEU A 37 20.03 -33.09 31.51
C LEU A 37 19.29 -32.79 30.21
N ALA A 38 18.22 -33.54 29.90
CA ALA A 38 17.43 -33.32 28.69
C ALA A 38 16.80 -31.91 28.71
N LEU A 39 16.93 -31.19 27.60
CA LEU A 39 16.24 -29.92 27.42
C LEU A 39 14.75 -30.16 27.19
N LYS A 40 13.91 -29.45 27.95
CA LYS A 40 12.45 -29.44 27.76
C LYS A 40 12.07 -28.71 26.46
N SER A 41 10.80 -28.81 26.08
CA SER A 41 10.21 -27.91 25.07
C SER A 41 10.24 -26.46 25.59
N ASN A 42 10.44 -25.50 24.68
CA ASN A 42 10.47 -24.05 24.94
C ASN A 42 11.77 -23.53 25.58
N TYR A 43 12.78 -23.26 24.74
CA TYR A 43 14.06 -22.69 25.19
C TYR A 43 14.70 -21.79 24.14
N LYS A 44 15.66 -20.99 24.61
CA LYS A 44 16.65 -20.32 23.79
C LYS A 44 18.04 -20.72 24.27
N VAL A 45 18.89 -21.14 23.34
CA VAL A 45 20.27 -21.57 23.61
C VAL A 45 21.23 -20.88 22.66
N VAL A 46 22.38 -20.46 23.19
CA VAL A 46 23.49 -19.91 22.39
C VAL A 46 24.70 -20.81 22.58
N VAL A 47 25.16 -21.37 21.47
CA VAL A 47 26.17 -22.42 21.41
C VAL A 47 27.36 -21.90 20.61
N ARG A 48 28.55 -21.97 21.20
CA ARG A 48 29.80 -21.86 20.45
C ARG A 48 30.15 -23.25 19.92
N HIS A 49 29.98 -23.46 18.63
CA HIS A 49 30.35 -24.71 17.96
C HIS A 49 31.67 -24.55 17.24
N THR A 50 32.58 -25.51 17.41
CA THR A 50 33.86 -25.56 16.70
C THR A 50 33.99 -26.92 16.03
N ASN A 51 34.11 -26.89 14.70
CA ASN A 51 34.58 -28.03 13.92
C ASN A 51 36.11 -27.97 13.89
N TRP A 52 36.76 -28.90 14.57
CA TRP A 52 38.22 -28.90 14.72
C TRP A 52 38.95 -29.47 13.51
N ILE A 53 38.25 -30.18 12.63
CA ILE A 53 38.82 -30.70 11.38
C ILE A 53 38.99 -29.57 10.36
N THR A 54 37.96 -28.71 10.23
CA THR A 54 38.01 -27.53 9.34
C THR A 54 38.54 -26.27 10.02
N ASN A 55 38.72 -26.32 11.35
CA ASN A 55 39.08 -25.20 12.20
C ASN A 55 38.13 -23.99 12.07
N VAL A 56 36.84 -24.27 11.87
CA VAL A 56 35.78 -23.25 11.78
C VAL A 56 35.02 -23.21 13.10
N THR A 57 34.89 -22.01 13.66
CA THR A 57 34.06 -21.75 14.84
C THR A 57 32.87 -20.89 14.45
N SER A 58 31.68 -21.35 14.84
CA SER A 58 30.40 -20.71 14.57
C SER A 58 29.67 -20.44 15.88
N LEU A 59 28.95 -19.33 15.94
CA LEU A 59 27.98 -19.04 16.99
C LEU A 59 26.61 -19.48 16.49
N ILE A 60 25.98 -20.42 17.19
CA ILE A 60 24.65 -20.94 16.86
C ILE A 60 23.69 -20.45 17.93
N THR A 61 22.69 -19.66 17.54
CA THR A 61 21.58 -19.26 18.42
C THR A 61 20.34 -20.02 17.98
N GLU A 62 19.81 -20.88 18.84
CA GLU A 62 18.56 -21.59 18.61
C GLU A 62 17.50 -21.10 19.58
N SER A 63 16.35 -20.71 19.06
CA SER A 63 15.12 -20.51 19.83
C SER A 63 14.11 -21.55 19.37
N ARG A 64 13.58 -22.34 20.30
CA ARG A 64 12.65 -23.43 20.02
C ARG A 64 11.41 -23.28 20.89
N THR A 65 10.26 -23.44 20.26
CA THR A 65 8.95 -23.61 20.92
C THR A 65 8.39 -25.00 20.58
N THR A 66 7.16 -25.30 20.98
CA THR A 66 6.46 -26.53 20.58
C THR A 66 6.30 -26.66 19.07
N ASP A 67 6.01 -25.55 18.39
CA ASP A 67 5.58 -25.55 16.99
C ASP A 67 6.58 -24.92 16.03
N GLN A 68 7.56 -24.16 16.54
CA GLN A 68 8.49 -23.39 15.73
C GLN A 68 9.92 -23.49 16.24
N THR A 69 10.89 -23.47 15.33
CA THR A 69 12.32 -23.39 15.64
C THR A 69 12.97 -22.34 14.76
N HIS A 70 13.75 -21.45 15.36
CA HIS A 70 14.59 -20.47 14.66
C HIS A 70 16.03 -20.70 15.07
N ILE A 71 16.88 -21.06 14.10
CA ILE A 71 18.31 -21.25 14.26
C ILE A 71 19.04 -20.16 13.47
N THR A 72 19.92 -19.42 14.12
CA THR A 72 20.85 -18.50 13.47
C THR A 72 22.27 -19.04 13.64
N VAL A 73 22.97 -19.23 12.53
CA VAL A 73 24.37 -19.69 12.51
C VAL A 73 25.23 -18.55 11.96
N SER A 74 26.12 -18.02 12.79
CA SER A 74 27.03 -16.94 12.42
C SER A 74 28.48 -17.41 12.50
N SER A 75 29.23 -17.26 11.42
CA SER A 75 30.66 -17.55 11.38
C SER A 75 31.40 -16.44 10.63
N ARG A 76 32.66 -16.20 11.03
CA ARG A 76 33.54 -15.27 10.31
C ARG A 76 33.86 -15.74 8.90
N SER A 77 33.84 -17.05 8.64
CA SER A 77 34.20 -17.61 7.33
C SER A 77 33.01 -17.75 6.38
N THR A 78 31.80 -17.99 6.88
CA THR A 78 30.61 -18.28 6.06
C THR A 78 29.49 -17.25 6.18
N GLY A 79 29.65 -16.21 7.00
CA GLY A 79 28.63 -15.20 7.25
C GLY A 79 27.52 -15.72 8.19
N THR A 80 26.36 -15.07 8.13
CA THR A 80 25.18 -15.41 8.95
C THR A 80 24.11 -16.06 8.08
N THR A 81 23.63 -17.21 8.53
CA THR A 81 22.52 -17.95 7.90
C THR A 81 21.45 -18.23 8.94
N HIS A 82 20.20 -18.01 8.54
CA HIS A 82 19.02 -18.27 9.34
C HIS A 82 18.28 -19.49 8.82
N PHE A 83 17.76 -20.30 9.73
CA PHE A 83 16.89 -21.44 9.45
C PHE A 83 15.63 -21.29 10.29
N ILE A 84 14.49 -21.26 9.60
CA ILE A 84 13.17 -21.16 10.19
C ILE A 84 12.46 -22.48 9.92
N LEU A 85 11.97 -23.14 10.96
CA LEU A 85 11.17 -24.35 10.89
C LEU A 85 9.84 -24.12 11.61
N GLY A 86 8.76 -24.62 11.03
CA GLY A 86 7.41 -24.50 11.59
C GLY A 86 6.35 -24.61 10.50
N SER A 87 5.30 -23.78 10.57
CA SER A 87 4.26 -23.70 9.53
C SER A 87 4.84 -23.44 8.13
N ARG A 88 5.96 -22.73 8.07
CA ARG A 88 6.77 -22.51 6.87
C ARG A 88 8.22 -22.75 7.23
N SER A 89 8.84 -23.65 6.48
CA SER A 89 10.25 -23.98 6.68
C SER A 89 11.08 -23.36 5.56
N TYR A 90 12.05 -22.52 5.89
CA TYR A 90 12.89 -21.83 4.92
C TYR A 90 14.24 -21.45 5.54
N THR A 91 15.22 -21.20 4.68
CA THR A 91 16.53 -20.68 5.08
C THR A 91 16.83 -19.43 4.30
N TYR A 92 17.51 -18.49 4.94
CA TYR A 92 17.97 -17.28 4.27
C TYR A 92 19.29 -16.77 4.82
N ASN A 93 19.97 -16.00 4.00
CA ASN A 93 21.08 -15.13 4.35
C ASN A 93 20.88 -13.75 3.69
N GLU A 94 21.89 -12.89 3.71
CA GLU A 94 21.82 -11.54 3.11
C GLU A 94 21.54 -11.52 1.60
N THR A 95 21.77 -12.63 0.89
CA THR A 95 21.74 -12.69 -0.58
C THR A 95 20.77 -13.70 -1.16
N SER A 96 20.37 -14.71 -0.39
CA SER A 96 19.56 -15.82 -0.85
C SER A 96 18.50 -16.21 0.17
N CYS A 97 17.38 -16.71 -0.35
CA CYS A 97 16.39 -17.40 0.45
C CYS A 97 15.78 -18.55 -0.34
N THR A 98 15.62 -19.69 0.34
CA THR A 98 15.06 -20.91 -0.25
C THR A 98 14.16 -21.63 0.74
N VAL A 99 13.06 -22.19 0.23
CA VAL A 99 12.19 -23.08 1.01
C VAL A 99 12.93 -24.36 1.37
N LEU A 100 12.71 -24.82 2.61
CA LEU A 100 13.16 -26.12 3.09
C LEU A 100 11.97 -27.09 3.02
N PRO A 101 12.04 -28.16 2.22
CA PRO A 101 10.91 -29.08 2.04
C PRO A 101 10.59 -29.89 3.31
N SER A 102 11.58 -30.10 4.19
CA SER A 102 11.40 -30.72 5.50
C SER A 102 12.57 -30.37 6.43
N ALA A 103 12.43 -30.64 7.73
CA ALA A 103 13.53 -30.53 8.69
C ALA A 103 14.73 -31.40 8.30
N ALA A 104 14.51 -32.55 7.65
CA ALA A 104 15.57 -33.45 7.20
C ALA A 104 16.43 -32.86 6.06
N ALA A 105 15.94 -31.81 5.38
CA ALA A 105 16.71 -31.11 4.34
C ALA A 105 17.68 -30.07 4.93
N MET A 106 17.68 -29.84 6.24
CA MET A 106 18.64 -28.94 6.85
C MET A 106 20.06 -29.51 6.84
N PRO A 107 21.08 -28.67 6.65
CA PRO A 107 22.46 -29.09 6.85
C PRO A 107 22.69 -29.49 8.31
N ALA A 108 23.67 -30.34 8.55
CA ALA A 108 24.06 -30.71 9.91
C ALA A 108 24.70 -29.48 10.59
N VAL A 109 23.94 -28.83 11.49
CA VAL A 109 24.35 -27.57 12.16
C VAL A 109 25.22 -27.83 13.39
N TYR A 110 24.92 -28.91 14.14
CA TYR A 110 25.55 -29.16 15.44
C TYR A 110 26.69 -30.18 15.42
N LEU A 111 26.76 -30.99 14.36
CA LEU A 111 27.80 -31.99 14.15
C LEU A 111 28.22 -31.99 12.69
N GLN A 112 29.51 -32.13 12.42
CA GLN A 112 29.97 -32.38 11.05
C GLN A 112 29.40 -33.70 10.50
N PRO A 113 29.14 -33.81 9.17
CA PRO A 113 28.44 -34.96 8.59
C PRO A 113 29.04 -36.32 8.96
N GLN A 114 30.36 -36.47 8.92
CA GLN A 114 31.05 -37.72 9.26
C GLN A 114 30.87 -38.13 10.74
N LEU A 115 30.77 -37.13 11.62
CA LEU A 115 30.59 -37.34 13.05
C LEU A 115 29.12 -37.63 13.35
N ALA A 116 28.20 -36.90 12.72
CA ALA A 116 26.76 -37.15 12.77
C ALA A 116 26.43 -38.59 12.35
N GLU A 117 27.00 -39.08 11.24
CA GLU A 117 26.87 -40.47 10.80
C GLU A 117 27.41 -41.45 11.83
N SER A 118 28.58 -41.17 12.41
CA SER A 118 29.22 -42.05 13.39
C SER A 118 28.44 -42.14 14.71
N PHE A 119 27.73 -41.08 15.09
CA PHE A 119 26.81 -41.05 16.22
C PHE A 119 25.36 -41.40 15.86
N ASN A 120 25.07 -41.72 14.58
CA ASN A 120 23.72 -41.94 14.05
C ASN A 120 22.74 -40.80 14.41
N PHE A 121 23.22 -39.56 14.32
CA PHE A 121 22.46 -38.36 14.62
C PHE A 121 21.89 -37.74 13.35
N THR A 122 20.56 -37.66 13.27
CA THR A 122 19.82 -37.02 12.18
C THR A 122 18.96 -35.84 12.67
N GLY A 123 19.13 -35.46 13.94
CA GLY A 123 18.37 -34.36 14.55
C GLY A 123 18.83 -33.00 14.06
N THR A 124 18.02 -32.00 14.38
CA THR A 124 18.13 -30.63 13.86
C THR A 124 18.27 -29.57 14.94
N SER A 125 18.23 -29.98 16.21
CA SER A 125 18.24 -29.09 17.37
C SER A 125 19.22 -29.55 18.45
N MET A 126 19.57 -28.63 19.34
CA MET A 126 20.40 -28.94 20.50
C MET A 126 19.70 -29.92 21.46
N ALA A 127 18.38 -29.79 21.67
CA ALA A 127 17.63 -30.74 22.49
C ALA A 127 17.63 -32.16 21.93
N GLU A 128 17.50 -32.32 20.61
CA GLU A 128 17.60 -33.63 19.95
C GLU A 128 19.01 -34.20 20.04
N LEU A 129 20.04 -33.36 19.90
CA LEU A 129 21.44 -33.80 20.08
C LEU A 129 21.65 -34.32 21.50
N ILE A 130 21.30 -33.53 22.52
CA ILE A 130 21.41 -33.93 23.92
C ILE A 130 20.63 -35.22 24.18
N THR A 131 19.39 -35.29 23.73
CA THR A 131 18.54 -36.48 23.91
C THR A 131 19.13 -37.71 23.23
N SER A 132 19.66 -37.57 22.01
CA SER A 132 20.34 -38.64 21.28
C SER A 132 21.55 -39.16 22.05
N LEU A 133 22.38 -38.26 22.61
CA LEU A 133 23.55 -38.64 23.40
C LEU A 133 23.18 -39.30 24.73
N LEU A 134 22.11 -38.87 25.39
CA LEU A 134 21.61 -39.48 26.63
C LEU A 134 21.10 -40.92 26.42
N HIS A 135 20.60 -41.24 25.23
CA HIS A 135 20.10 -42.58 24.86
C HIS A 135 21.12 -43.41 24.09
N TYR A 136 22.30 -42.84 23.78
CA TYR A 136 23.33 -43.54 23.04
C TYR A 136 23.95 -44.65 23.90
N ASN A 137 24.08 -45.84 23.31
CA ASN A 137 24.58 -47.02 24.01
C ASN A 137 26.12 -47.02 24.06
N PHE A 138 26.69 -46.26 25.00
CA PHE A 138 28.13 -46.32 25.28
C PHE A 138 28.50 -47.64 25.96
N ASN A 139 29.63 -48.22 25.55
CA ASN A 139 30.15 -49.46 26.16
C ASN A 139 30.58 -49.24 27.62
N TYR A 140 31.11 -48.05 27.93
CA TYR A 140 31.39 -47.61 29.29
C TYR A 140 31.27 -46.09 29.41
N GLY A 141 30.82 -45.62 30.58
CA GLY A 141 30.80 -44.21 30.96
C GLY A 141 31.27 -44.03 32.39
N HIS A 142 32.05 -43.00 32.69
CA HIS A 142 32.46 -42.68 34.06
C HIS A 142 32.61 -41.18 34.29
N LEU A 143 32.40 -40.77 35.53
CA LEU A 143 32.69 -39.41 35.99
C LEU A 143 34.20 -39.20 36.10
N GLN A 144 34.67 -38.05 35.63
CA GLN A 144 36.03 -37.55 35.81
C GLN A 144 36.04 -36.43 36.86
N ASN A 145 37.24 -35.95 37.21
CA ASN A 145 37.40 -34.84 38.14
C ASN A 145 36.58 -33.62 37.71
N GLU A 146 36.14 -32.85 38.70
CA GLU A 146 35.49 -31.56 38.49
C GLU A 146 36.37 -30.65 37.60
N THR A 147 35.72 -29.96 36.67
CA THR A 147 36.34 -29.02 35.75
C THR A 147 35.59 -27.71 35.82
N GLU A 148 36.21 -26.62 35.40
CA GLU A 148 35.51 -25.34 35.26
C GLU A 148 35.13 -25.12 33.79
N VAL A 149 33.89 -24.71 33.52
CA VAL A 149 33.43 -24.27 32.20
C VAL A 149 32.75 -22.91 32.33
N GLY A 150 33.36 -21.88 31.74
CA GLY A 150 32.81 -20.52 31.74
C GLY A 150 32.60 -19.94 33.15
N GLY A 151 33.45 -20.27 34.12
CA GLY A 151 33.30 -19.83 35.51
C GLY A 151 32.43 -20.73 36.40
N ILE A 152 31.89 -21.83 35.87
CA ILE A 152 30.99 -22.73 36.61
C ILE A 152 31.70 -24.05 36.91
N ASP A 153 31.69 -24.45 38.17
CA ASP A 153 32.12 -25.78 38.61
C ASP A 153 31.23 -26.86 37.95
N ALA A 154 31.84 -27.67 37.10
CA ALA A 154 31.17 -28.63 36.24
C ALA A 154 31.62 -30.05 36.55
N VAL A 155 30.66 -30.96 36.51
CA VAL A 155 30.93 -32.40 36.56
C VAL A 155 31.25 -32.86 35.15
N LEU A 156 32.42 -33.45 34.96
CA LEU A 156 32.85 -34.01 33.68
C LEU A 156 32.49 -35.50 33.60
N TRP A 157 31.83 -35.90 32.53
CA TRP A 157 31.52 -37.30 32.23
C TRP A 157 32.16 -37.70 30.91
N LEU A 158 32.83 -38.87 30.88
CA LEU A 158 33.44 -39.44 29.69
C LEU A 158 32.70 -40.74 29.31
N GLY A 159 32.08 -40.72 28.14
CA GLY A 159 31.45 -41.88 27.49
C GLY A 159 32.28 -42.42 26.34
N CYS A 160 32.44 -43.73 26.29
CA CYS A 160 33.21 -44.42 25.27
C CYS A 160 32.40 -45.56 24.64
N GLY A 161 32.33 -45.56 23.32
CA GLY A 161 31.61 -46.55 22.52
C GLY A 161 32.47 -47.15 21.42
N LYS A 162 32.12 -48.35 20.96
CA LYS A 162 32.75 -48.99 19.80
C LYS A 162 31.66 -49.50 18.87
N ILE A 163 31.55 -48.89 17.68
CA ILE A 163 30.52 -49.21 16.69
C ILE A 163 31.18 -49.29 15.30
N HIS A 164 30.89 -50.35 14.53
CA HIS A 164 31.33 -50.53 13.15
C HIS A 164 32.81 -50.19 12.88
N GLY A 165 33.73 -50.62 13.75
CA GLY A 165 35.16 -50.36 13.60
C GLY A 165 35.59 -48.92 13.91
N LYS A 166 34.74 -48.12 14.54
CA LYS A 166 35.04 -46.77 15.05
C LYS A 166 34.98 -46.76 16.58
N ILE A 167 35.86 -45.99 17.21
CA ILE A 167 35.85 -45.67 18.64
C ILE A 167 35.21 -44.30 18.79
N MET A 168 34.12 -44.23 19.53
CA MET A 168 33.35 -43.02 19.79
C MET A 168 33.68 -42.52 21.19
N GLN A 169 33.98 -41.23 21.32
CA GLN A 169 34.31 -40.58 22.57
C GLN A 169 33.44 -39.33 22.74
N LEU A 170 32.69 -39.27 23.85
CA LEU A 170 31.90 -38.12 24.27
C LEU A 170 32.42 -37.63 25.62
N GLU A 171 32.83 -36.37 25.70
CA GLU A 171 33.04 -35.67 26.96
C GLU A 171 31.89 -34.68 27.14
N ALA A 172 31.11 -34.86 28.21
CA ALA A 172 30.01 -33.99 28.56
C ALA A 172 30.31 -33.33 29.92
N ALA A 173 30.41 -32.00 29.93
CA ALA A 173 30.51 -31.23 31.17
C ALA A 173 29.15 -30.60 31.47
N TYR A 174 28.66 -30.76 32.70
CA TYR A 174 27.36 -30.25 33.12
C TYR A 174 27.43 -29.64 34.52
N ALA A 175 26.57 -28.65 34.79
CA ALA A 175 26.40 -28.10 36.13
C ALA A 175 25.70 -29.15 37.01
N GLY A 176 26.32 -29.58 38.10
CA GLY A 176 25.74 -30.51 39.05
C GLY A 176 24.70 -29.85 39.96
N GLU A 177 24.02 -30.63 40.80
CA GLU A 177 22.98 -30.12 41.72
C GLU A 177 23.48 -29.04 42.69
N HIS A 178 24.77 -29.07 43.02
CA HIS A 178 25.43 -28.12 43.95
C HIS A 178 26.27 -27.05 43.26
N SER A 179 26.36 -27.04 41.93
CA SER A 179 27.06 -26.01 41.17
C SER A 179 26.37 -24.64 41.28
N GLN A 180 27.07 -23.58 40.86
CA GLN A 180 26.46 -22.26 40.75
C GLN A 180 25.17 -22.30 39.91
N LYS A 181 24.16 -21.54 40.34
CA LYS A 181 22.89 -21.44 39.59
C LYS A 181 23.12 -20.67 38.29
N SER A 182 22.37 -21.06 37.25
CA SER A 182 22.33 -20.31 35.99
C SER A 182 21.92 -18.85 36.24
N TYR A 183 22.38 -17.95 35.37
CA TYR A 183 21.95 -16.56 35.35
C TYR A 183 20.44 -16.42 35.11
N SER A 184 19.84 -17.38 34.39
CA SER A 184 18.41 -17.48 34.18
C SER A 184 17.78 -18.32 35.29
N SER A 185 16.96 -17.69 36.13
CA SER A 185 16.29 -18.35 37.27
C SER A 185 15.35 -19.49 36.87
N ALA A 186 14.92 -19.50 35.60
CA ALA A 186 14.07 -20.55 35.04
C ALA A 186 14.85 -21.83 34.70
N VAL A 187 16.17 -21.74 34.51
CA VAL A 187 17.05 -22.90 34.27
C VAL A 187 17.47 -23.51 35.60
N LYS A 188 17.17 -24.80 35.78
CA LYS A 188 17.49 -25.54 37.01
C LYS A 188 18.64 -26.51 36.76
N ASN A 189 19.50 -26.70 37.75
CA ASN A 189 20.53 -27.73 37.71
C ASN A 189 19.87 -29.13 37.86
N PRO A 190 20.42 -30.17 37.22
CA PRO A 190 21.60 -30.13 36.35
C PRO A 190 21.27 -29.73 34.89
N TYR A 191 22.21 -29.06 34.22
CA TYR A 191 22.12 -28.73 32.79
C TYR A 191 23.50 -28.79 32.11
N ILE A 192 23.52 -29.06 30.80
CA ILE A 192 24.77 -29.23 30.03
C ILE A 192 25.45 -27.87 29.81
N LEU A 193 26.76 -27.84 29.99
CA LEU A 193 27.63 -26.68 29.76
C LEU A 193 28.48 -26.86 28.51
N SER A 194 29.03 -28.05 28.28
CA SER A 194 29.76 -28.34 27.04
C SER A 194 29.70 -29.81 26.65
N LEU A 195 29.80 -30.04 25.34
CA LEU A 195 29.87 -31.34 24.69
C LEU A 195 31.09 -31.36 23.78
N ARG A 196 31.90 -32.42 23.87
CA ARG A 196 33.01 -32.68 22.94
C ARG A 196 32.85 -34.08 22.39
N LEU A 197 32.62 -34.16 21.09
CA LEU A 197 32.34 -35.41 20.39
C LEU A 197 33.50 -35.72 19.46
N SER A 198 34.01 -36.94 19.53
CA SER A 198 35.09 -37.40 18.67
C SER A 198 34.88 -38.83 18.22
N ALA A 199 35.33 -39.13 17.01
CA ALA A 199 35.33 -40.46 16.44
C ALA A 199 36.74 -40.79 15.96
N PHE A 200 37.21 -41.99 16.25
CA PHE A 200 38.50 -42.51 15.84
C PHE A 200 38.34 -43.83 15.09
N ASN A 201 39.24 -44.13 14.18
CA ASN A 201 39.30 -45.45 13.56
C ASN A 201 39.86 -46.46 14.57
N ALA A 202 39.16 -47.57 14.81
CA ALA A 202 39.53 -48.51 15.86
C ALA A 202 40.86 -49.25 15.61
N THR A 203 41.30 -49.34 14.35
CA THR A 203 42.51 -50.08 13.96
C THR A 203 43.76 -49.21 14.09
N ASN A 204 43.76 -48.03 13.48
CA ASN A 204 44.93 -47.15 13.42
C ASN A 204 44.87 -45.98 14.43
N LYS A 205 43.77 -45.86 15.19
CA LYS A 205 43.53 -44.82 16.19
C LYS A 205 43.57 -43.39 15.63
N MET A 206 43.46 -43.22 14.31
CA MET A 206 43.41 -41.89 13.70
C MET A 206 42.06 -41.22 13.93
N LEU A 207 42.09 -39.91 14.16
CA LEU A 207 40.90 -39.09 14.32
C LEU A 207 40.13 -39.00 13.00
N ILE A 208 38.84 -39.34 13.04
CA ILE A 208 37.90 -39.25 11.92
C ILE A 208 37.17 -37.92 11.98
N GLY A 209 36.72 -37.52 13.18
CA GLY A 209 36.00 -36.27 13.37
C GLY A 209 36.08 -35.80 14.82
N TYR A 210 36.09 -34.49 15.02
CA TYR A 210 36.10 -33.84 16.32
C TYR A 210 35.33 -32.52 16.27
N ASP A 211 34.27 -32.44 17.06
CA ASP A 211 33.46 -31.24 17.25
C ASP A 211 33.37 -30.92 18.74
N SER A 212 33.31 -29.62 19.06
CA SER A 212 32.94 -29.15 20.40
C SER A 212 31.79 -28.16 20.33
N ALA A 213 30.83 -28.31 21.23
CA ALA A 213 29.71 -27.41 21.43
C ALA A 213 29.72 -26.91 22.88
N GLU A 214 29.90 -25.62 23.09
CA GLU A 214 29.87 -24.99 24.41
C GLU A 214 28.64 -24.10 24.52
N ILE A 215 27.79 -24.38 25.51
CA ILE A 215 26.56 -23.64 25.77
C ILE A 215 26.93 -22.40 26.58
N THR A 216 26.92 -21.26 25.91
CA THR A 216 27.29 -19.96 26.50
C THR A 216 26.09 -19.28 27.16
N GLN A 217 24.87 -19.54 26.66
CA GLN A 217 23.62 -19.01 27.20
C GLN A 217 22.52 -20.04 27.07
N LEU A 218 21.65 -20.14 28.08
CA LEU A 218 20.48 -20.99 28.10
C LEU A 218 19.37 -20.30 28.89
N GLU A 219 18.20 -20.18 28.27
CA GLU A 219 16.99 -19.59 28.83
C GLU A 219 15.80 -20.49 28.53
N MET A 220 14.89 -20.64 29.49
CA MET A 220 13.60 -21.29 29.24
C MET A 220 12.59 -20.22 28.80
N LEU A 221 11.88 -20.50 27.72
CA LEU A 221 10.87 -19.59 27.18
C LEU A 221 9.50 -19.89 27.82
N PRO A 222 8.67 -18.86 28.09
CA PRO A 222 7.27 -19.06 28.43
C PRO A 222 6.50 -19.89 27.40
N ASP A 223 5.49 -20.63 27.83
CA ASP A 223 4.73 -21.53 26.95
C ASP A 223 3.94 -20.81 25.84
N ASP A 224 3.62 -19.53 26.03
CA ASP A 224 2.92 -18.66 25.08
C ASP A 224 3.87 -17.87 24.16
N SER A 225 5.18 -18.16 24.20
CA SER A 225 6.17 -17.47 23.38
C SER A 225 5.93 -17.71 21.89
N GLN A 226 5.83 -16.64 21.11
CA GLN A 226 5.84 -16.71 19.64
C GLN A 226 7.22 -16.32 19.10
N LEU A 227 7.76 -17.14 18.19
CA LEU A 227 9.00 -16.80 17.52
C LEU A 227 8.71 -15.89 16.33
N LYS A 228 9.61 -14.94 16.08
CA LYS A 228 9.56 -14.11 14.86
C LYS A 228 10.00 -14.96 13.67
N THR A 229 9.04 -15.61 13.01
CA THR A 229 9.25 -16.47 11.82
C THR A 229 8.79 -15.82 10.52
N GLU A 230 8.43 -14.54 10.55
CA GLU A 230 8.04 -13.76 9.38
C GLU A 230 9.25 -13.47 8.50
N LEU A 231 9.01 -13.40 7.18
CA LEU A 231 10.09 -13.16 6.24
C LEU A 231 10.63 -11.73 6.38
N PRO A 232 11.98 -11.55 6.44
CA PRO A 232 12.59 -10.24 6.46
C PRO A 232 12.18 -9.35 5.28
N GLU A 233 12.31 -8.03 5.47
CA GLU A 233 12.04 -7.02 4.46
C GLU A 233 12.92 -7.18 3.21
N GLY A 234 12.32 -7.07 2.03
CA GLY A 234 13.02 -7.04 0.75
C GLY A 234 13.59 -8.38 0.29
N LEU A 235 13.25 -9.48 0.97
CA LEU A 235 13.75 -10.80 0.65
C LEU A 235 12.77 -11.59 -0.22
N TYR A 236 13.28 -12.23 -1.27
CA TYR A 236 12.50 -13.16 -2.09
C TYR A 236 12.99 -14.60 -1.91
N CYS A 237 12.10 -15.49 -1.53
CA CYS A 237 12.39 -16.90 -1.30
C CYS A 237 11.94 -17.80 -2.43
N ASN A 238 12.89 -18.51 -3.04
CA ASN A 238 12.61 -19.46 -4.09
C ASN A 238 11.89 -20.69 -3.53
N GLY A 239 10.82 -21.14 -4.21
CA GLY A 239 10.09 -22.37 -3.90
C GLY A 239 8.87 -22.20 -2.99
N PHE A 240 8.51 -20.97 -2.59
CA PHE A 240 7.23 -20.74 -1.91
C PHE A 240 6.06 -20.99 -2.88
N PRO A 241 4.94 -21.55 -2.39
CA PRO A 241 3.77 -21.78 -3.23
C PRO A 241 3.16 -20.46 -3.68
N GLU A 242 2.74 -20.43 -4.95
CA GLU A 242 2.05 -19.27 -5.51
C GLU A 242 0.77 -18.99 -4.71
N ALA A 243 0.52 -17.71 -4.45
CA ALA A 243 -0.65 -17.25 -3.74
C ALA A 243 -1.40 -16.23 -4.61
N LYS A 244 -2.72 -16.41 -4.70
CA LYS A 244 -3.58 -15.39 -5.32
C LYS A 244 -3.64 -14.18 -4.40
N ARG A 245 -3.33 -13.01 -4.96
CA ARG A 245 -3.49 -11.73 -4.27
C ARG A 245 -4.98 -11.38 -4.14
N PRO A 246 -5.37 -10.63 -3.10
CA PRO A 246 -6.69 -10.06 -3.02
C PRO A 246 -6.96 -9.10 -4.19
N THR A 247 -8.24 -8.93 -4.56
CA THR A 247 -8.66 -7.99 -5.60
C THR A 247 -8.24 -6.58 -5.22
N MET A 248 -7.43 -5.96 -6.08
CA MET A 248 -6.69 -4.75 -5.72
C MET A 248 -7.57 -3.49 -5.76
N PHE A 249 -8.49 -3.39 -6.73
CA PHE A 249 -9.30 -2.20 -6.98
C PHE A 249 -10.69 -2.57 -7.55
N PRO A 250 -11.73 -1.77 -7.26
CA PRO A 250 -13.04 -1.90 -7.89
C PRO A 250 -13.04 -1.30 -9.31
N ASN A 251 -14.19 -1.32 -10.00
CA ASN A 251 -14.29 -0.82 -11.37
C ASN A 251 -14.28 0.72 -11.47
N GLN A 252 -14.65 1.41 -10.39
CA GLN A 252 -14.64 2.86 -10.25
C GLN A 252 -14.15 3.21 -8.85
N PHE A 253 -13.06 3.98 -8.78
CA PHE A 253 -12.46 4.42 -7.53
C PHE A 253 -11.73 5.74 -7.74
N GLU A 254 -11.42 6.41 -6.64
CA GLU A 254 -10.50 7.53 -6.57
C GLU A 254 -9.50 7.21 -5.46
N MET A 255 -8.21 7.49 -5.67
CA MET A 255 -7.18 7.15 -4.70
C MET A 255 -5.96 8.07 -4.78
N SER A 256 -5.41 8.41 -3.63
CA SER A 256 -4.17 9.17 -3.50
C SER A 256 -3.06 8.29 -2.96
N PHE A 257 -1.84 8.50 -3.44
CA PHE A 257 -0.64 7.80 -3.00
C PHE A 257 0.49 8.77 -2.66
N ASP A 258 1.15 8.48 -1.56
CA ASP A 258 2.47 8.99 -1.25
C ASP A 258 3.53 8.13 -1.95
N TYR A 259 4.29 8.72 -2.87
CA TYR A 259 5.48 8.14 -3.48
C TYR A 259 6.73 8.65 -2.76
N THR A 260 7.52 7.75 -2.20
CA THR A 260 8.79 8.08 -1.55
C THR A 260 9.91 7.30 -2.22
N ASP A 261 10.89 8.02 -2.76
CA ASP A 261 12.08 7.47 -3.40
C ASP A 261 13.34 8.14 -2.80
N VAL A 262 14.52 7.70 -3.21
CA VAL A 262 15.82 8.15 -2.70
C VAL A 262 15.99 9.68 -2.78
N ASN A 263 15.27 10.34 -3.68
CA ASN A 263 15.35 11.78 -3.93
C ASN A 263 14.27 12.62 -3.20
N GLY A 264 13.36 12.02 -2.42
CA GLY A 264 12.34 12.72 -1.65
C GLY A 264 10.94 12.13 -1.74
N LYS A 265 9.98 12.79 -1.06
CA LYS A 265 8.55 12.45 -1.05
C LYS A 265 7.79 13.27 -2.10
N VAL A 266 6.99 12.62 -2.92
CA VAL A 266 6.05 13.20 -3.90
C VAL A 266 4.66 12.61 -3.63
N ILE A 267 3.61 13.42 -3.69
CA ILE A 267 2.22 12.94 -3.52
C ILE A 267 1.57 12.88 -4.91
N HIS A 268 0.84 11.79 -5.19
CA HIS A 268 0.17 11.53 -6.47
C HIS A 268 -1.29 11.16 -6.25
N ASP A 269 -2.21 11.88 -6.88
CA ASP A 269 -3.63 11.55 -6.90
C ASP A 269 -4.01 10.83 -8.19
N ILE A 270 -4.68 9.69 -8.08
CA ILE A 270 -5.15 8.83 -9.17
C ILE A 270 -6.68 8.68 -9.06
N ASP A 271 -7.42 9.27 -10.00
CA ASP A 271 -8.84 8.97 -10.21
C ASP A 271 -8.96 7.82 -11.24
N GLY A 272 -9.85 6.86 -10.99
CA GLY A 272 -10.03 5.60 -11.71
C GLY A 272 -11.44 5.44 -12.30
N ARG A 273 -12.11 6.54 -12.64
CA ARG A 273 -13.35 6.52 -13.45
C ARG A 273 -13.04 6.78 -14.93
N ILE A 274 -13.98 6.36 -15.78
CA ILE A 274 -14.04 6.54 -17.25
C ILE A 274 -12.99 7.54 -17.77
N ARG A 275 -11.89 7.01 -18.35
CA ARG A 275 -10.92 7.76 -19.15
C ARG A 275 -10.46 9.09 -18.51
N LEU A 276 -10.11 9.06 -17.23
CA LEU A 276 -9.33 10.10 -16.59
C LEU A 276 -8.25 9.37 -15.81
N PHE A 277 -6.98 9.52 -16.22
CA PHE A 277 -5.86 9.17 -15.37
C PHE A 277 -5.17 10.47 -14.98
N MET A 278 -5.03 10.69 -13.67
CA MET A 278 -4.20 11.74 -13.09
C MET A 278 -2.87 11.10 -12.68
N GLY A 279 -1.79 11.51 -13.32
CA GLY A 279 -0.43 11.05 -13.02
C GLY A 279 0.58 12.10 -13.42
N ASN A 280 1.77 12.05 -12.83
CA ASN A 280 2.79 13.08 -13.04
C ASN A 280 3.60 12.76 -14.30
N ALA A 281 3.69 13.71 -15.23
CA ALA A 281 4.62 13.68 -16.35
C ALA A 281 5.92 14.38 -15.97
N THR A 282 6.98 14.18 -16.76
CA THR A 282 8.17 15.03 -16.74
C THR A 282 7.77 16.50 -16.76
N ILE A 283 8.00 17.15 -15.62
CA ILE A 283 7.62 18.52 -15.33
C ILE A 283 8.58 19.44 -16.10
N PRO A 284 8.09 20.30 -17.02
CA PRO A 284 8.91 21.37 -17.58
C PRO A 284 9.46 22.25 -16.45
N GLU A 285 10.73 22.65 -16.51
CA GLU A 285 11.35 23.50 -15.48
C GLU A 285 10.47 24.73 -15.20
N GLY A 286 10.05 24.89 -13.93
CA GLY A 286 9.29 26.05 -13.45
C GLY A 286 7.83 25.82 -13.07
N VAL A 287 7.27 24.62 -13.26
CA VAL A 287 5.87 24.32 -12.87
C VAL A 287 5.83 23.38 -11.66
N THR A 288 5.51 23.89 -10.48
CA THR A 288 5.22 23.04 -9.31
C THR A 288 3.73 22.73 -9.28
N ASN A 289 3.35 21.45 -9.16
CA ASN A 289 1.96 20.94 -9.09
C ASN A 289 1.18 20.99 -10.42
N ILE A 290 1.06 19.85 -11.11
CA ILE A 290 0.31 19.70 -12.37
C ILE A 290 -0.72 18.58 -12.25
N HIS A 291 -1.88 18.76 -12.86
CA HIS A 291 -2.87 17.69 -13.03
C HIS A 291 -2.95 17.30 -14.50
N ILE A 292 -2.86 16.00 -14.78
CA ILE A 292 -2.94 15.47 -16.14
C ILE A 292 -4.23 14.70 -16.26
N VAL A 293 -4.89 14.80 -17.40
CA VAL A 293 -6.15 14.11 -17.68
C VAL A 293 -6.05 13.44 -19.06
N HIS A 294 -6.14 12.11 -19.10
CA HIS A 294 -6.10 11.32 -20.33
C HIS A 294 -7.46 10.88 -20.84
N ASP A 295 -7.94 11.47 -21.92
CA ASP A 295 -9.11 11.01 -22.65
C ASP A 295 -8.73 9.99 -23.73
N PHE A 296 -8.75 8.71 -23.34
CA PHE A 296 -8.46 7.60 -24.26
C PHE A 296 -9.50 7.43 -25.39
N GLN A 297 -10.68 8.09 -25.33
CA GLN A 297 -11.67 8.04 -26.43
C GLN A 297 -11.23 8.94 -27.55
N TYR A 298 -10.81 10.12 -27.11
CA TYR A 298 -10.17 11.21 -27.82
C TYR A 298 -8.81 10.83 -28.42
N GLY A 299 -8.02 10.08 -27.66
CA GLY A 299 -6.57 10.03 -27.82
C GLY A 299 -5.90 11.36 -27.41
N LEU A 300 -6.49 12.09 -26.46
CA LEU A 300 -6.07 13.44 -26.06
C LEU A 300 -5.65 13.49 -24.58
N GLN A 301 -4.68 14.33 -24.29
CA GLN A 301 -4.15 14.63 -22.96
C GLN A 301 -4.37 16.10 -22.66
N TYR A 302 -4.91 16.40 -21.47
CA TYR A 302 -5.11 17.75 -20.97
C TYR A 302 -4.17 17.98 -19.80
N LEU A 303 -3.37 19.05 -19.89
CA LEU A 303 -2.49 19.49 -18.81
C LEU A 303 -3.16 20.66 -18.10
N LEU A 304 -3.40 20.51 -16.80
CA LEU A 304 -4.01 21.52 -15.94
C LEU A 304 -2.99 22.01 -14.92
N ASP A 305 -3.07 23.29 -14.58
CA ASP A 305 -2.41 23.88 -13.41
C ASP A 305 -2.98 23.27 -12.12
N GLY A 306 -2.13 22.71 -11.27
CA GLY A 306 -2.54 22.01 -10.05
C GLY A 306 -3.08 22.93 -8.95
N GLU A 307 -2.74 24.22 -8.96
CA GLU A 307 -3.29 25.17 -7.98
C GLU A 307 -4.74 25.56 -8.30
N ASN A 308 -5.02 25.86 -9.57
CA ASN A 308 -6.30 26.43 -9.98
C ASN A 308 -7.20 25.44 -10.77
N ASN A 309 -6.72 24.23 -11.06
CA ASN A 309 -7.39 23.26 -11.95
C ASN A 309 -7.75 23.85 -13.32
N VAL A 310 -6.94 24.79 -13.80
CA VAL A 310 -7.17 25.50 -15.07
C VAL A 310 -6.37 24.82 -16.17
N CYS A 311 -7.02 24.51 -17.29
CA CYS A 311 -6.33 23.90 -18.41
C CYS A 311 -5.31 24.86 -19.05
N ASN A 312 -4.08 24.35 -19.21
CA ASN A 312 -2.95 25.05 -19.80
C ASN A 312 -2.76 24.63 -21.27
N SER A 313 -2.81 23.32 -21.56
CA SER A 313 -2.59 22.82 -22.93
C SER A 313 -3.29 21.48 -23.20
N VAL A 314 -3.55 21.21 -24.48
CA VAL A 314 -4.06 19.92 -24.99
C VAL A 314 -3.04 19.32 -25.96
N SER A 315 -2.71 18.04 -25.79
CA SER A 315 -1.79 17.30 -26.64
C SER A 315 -2.29 15.88 -26.92
N ALA A 316 -1.58 15.12 -27.75
CA ALA A 316 -1.80 13.67 -27.82
C ALA A 316 -1.33 13.00 -26.51
N ILE A 317 -1.93 11.86 -26.16
CA ILE A 317 -1.43 11.01 -25.07
C ILE A 317 -0.05 10.47 -25.46
N ASP A 318 0.93 10.60 -24.58
CA ASP A 318 2.26 10.01 -24.76
C ASP A 318 2.20 8.48 -24.60
N GLU A 319 2.71 7.75 -25.59
CA GLU A 319 2.76 6.28 -25.56
C GLU A 319 3.65 5.72 -24.43
N ASN A 320 4.56 6.55 -23.89
CA ASN A 320 5.48 6.18 -22.82
C ASN A 320 4.96 6.53 -21.42
N PHE A 321 3.74 7.07 -21.32
CA PHE A 321 3.19 7.43 -20.02
C PHE A 321 2.97 6.20 -19.14
N GLY A 322 3.14 6.36 -17.81
CA GLY A 322 3.12 5.25 -16.85
C GLY A 322 1.82 4.43 -16.83
N ASP A 323 0.69 5.03 -17.18
CA ASP A 323 -0.63 4.40 -17.25
C ASP A 323 -0.97 3.81 -18.62
N VAL A 324 -0.11 4.01 -19.62
CA VAL A 324 -0.36 3.55 -20.98
C VAL A 324 0.22 2.16 -21.21
N GLN A 325 -0.55 1.28 -21.85
CA GLN A 325 -0.12 0.01 -22.40
C GLN A 325 -0.18 0.03 -23.93
N THR A 326 0.92 -0.33 -24.59
CA THR A 326 0.93 -0.54 -26.04
C THR A 326 0.30 -1.90 -26.37
N MET A 327 -0.76 -1.88 -27.18
CA MET A 327 -1.47 -3.07 -27.67
C MET A 327 -0.84 -3.61 -28.94
N ASN A 328 -0.36 -2.72 -29.81
CA ASN A 328 0.30 -3.10 -31.06
C ASN A 328 1.45 -2.13 -31.39
N ALA A 329 2.68 -2.66 -31.36
CA ALA A 329 3.90 -1.87 -31.57
C ALA A 329 3.99 -1.31 -33.00
N SER A 330 3.48 -2.02 -34.00
CA SER A 330 3.55 -1.62 -35.41
C SER A 330 2.61 -0.45 -35.73
N THR A 331 1.43 -0.42 -35.10
CA THR A 331 0.43 0.65 -35.29
C THR A 331 0.48 1.72 -34.20
N LYS A 332 1.38 1.58 -33.21
CA LYS A 332 1.44 2.42 -31.99
C LYS A 332 0.07 2.55 -31.32
N GLU A 333 -0.70 1.46 -31.33
CA GLU A 333 -2.01 1.45 -30.71
C GLU A 333 -1.88 1.30 -29.20
N ILE A 334 -2.53 2.17 -28.45
CA ILE A 334 -2.41 2.27 -27.00
C ILE A 334 -3.76 2.13 -26.27
N GLU A 335 -3.73 1.66 -25.04
CA GLU A 335 -4.88 1.56 -24.14
C GLU A 335 -4.46 1.91 -22.70
N LEU A 336 -5.43 2.31 -21.87
CA LEU A 336 -5.22 2.49 -20.43
C LEU A 336 -4.91 1.13 -19.79
N LYS A 337 -3.82 1.05 -19.03
CA LYS A 337 -3.49 -0.11 -18.18
C LYS A 337 -4.64 -0.40 -17.24
N LYS A 338 -4.90 -1.70 -17.02
CA LYS A 338 -5.81 -2.11 -15.95
C LYS A 338 -5.26 -1.61 -14.62
N PRO A 339 -6.10 -1.31 -13.61
CA PRO A 339 -5.64 -0.86 -12.30
C PRO A 339 -4.56 -1.77 -11.68
N THR A 340 -4.64 -3.09 -11.90
CA THR A 340 -3.65 -4.07 -11.44
C THR A 340 -2.26 -3.93 -12.09
N GLN A 341 -2.18 -3.28 -13.24
CA GLN A 341 -0.97 -3.04 -14.04
C GLN A 341 -0.35 -1.66 -13.80
N LEU A 342 -1.09 -0.71 -13.20
CA LEU A 342 -0.59 0.64 -12.96
C LEU A 342 0.68 0.65 -12.09
N PHE A 343 0.78 -0.31 -11.18
CA PHE A 343 1.88 -0.41 -10.21
C PHE A 343 2.84 -1.58 -10.46
N LEU A 344 2.56 -2.40 -11.47
CA LEU A 344 3.35 -3.59 -11.78
C LEU A 344 3.67 -3.64 -13.26
N SER A 345 4.96 -3.70 -13.57
CA SER A 345 5.45 -3.74 -14.95
C SER A 345 5.18 -5.08 -15.65
N SER A 346 4.79 -6.14 -14.93
CA SER A 346 4.55 -7.48 -15.51
C SER A 346 3.29 -8.14 -14.94
N ASN A 347 2.37 -8.50 -15.84
CA ASN A 347 1.16 -9.27 -15.53
C ASN A 347 1.44 -10.70 -15.07
N ASP A 348 2.59 -11.24 -15.45
CA ASP A 348 2.96 -12.65 -15.19
C ASP A 348 3.74 -12.81 -13.89
N SER A 349 3.84 -11.74 -13.09
CA SER A 349 4.54 -11.77 -11.81
C SER A 349 3.81 -12.71 -10.85
N VAL A 350 4.45 -13.82 -10.53
CA VAL A 350 3.96 -14.77 -9.53
C VAL A 350 4.25 -14.21 -8.14
N PHE A 351 3.22 -14.14 -7.30
CA PHE A 351 3.33 -13.72 -5.91
C PHE A 351 3.20 -14.92 -4.99
N TYR A 352 3.85 -14.84 -3.83
CA TYR A 352 3.54 -15.71 -2.71
C TYR A 352 3.25 -14.88 -1.46
N TYR A 353 2.44 -15.42 -0.55
CA TYR A 353 2.18 -14.82 0.75
C TYR A 353 3.43 -14.98 1.63
N ALA A 354 4.01 -13.89 2.15
CA ALA A 354 5.23 -13.88 2.97
C ALA A 354 4.95 -13.84 4.48
N GLY A 355 3.71 -13.58 4.89
CA GLY A 355 3.31 -13.47 6.28
C GLY A 355 2.61 -12.15 6.55
N LYS A 356 2.56 -11.76 7.83
CA LYS A 356 2.03 -10.48 8.26
C LYS A 356 3.16 -9.51 8.55
N ARG A 357 2.87 -8.21 8.49
CA ARG A 357 3.73 -7.15 9.01
C ARG A 357 2.90 -6.08 9.68
N ILE A 358 3.45 -5.51 10.74
CA ILE A 358 2.86 -4.36 11.41
C ILE A 358 3.52 -3.11 10.85
N VAL A 359 2.75 -2.27 10.17
CA VAL A 359 3.19 -0.97 9.65
C VAL A 359 2.29 0.09 10.28
N ASP A 360 2.86 1.06 10.97
CA ASP A 360 2.11 2.14 11.65
C ASP A 360 0.99 1.61 12.56
N ASN A 361 1.27 0.53 13.31
CA ASN A 361 0.33 -0.23 14.17
C ASN A 361 -0.81 -0.96 13.42
N ILE A 362 -0.76 -1.05 12.09
CA ILE A 362 -1.75 -1.77 11.28
C ILE A 362 -1.17 -3.13 10.87
N PRO A 363 -1.86 -4.26 11.16
CA PRO A 363 -1.46 -5.58 10.68
C PRO A 363 -1.84 -5.75 9.20
N LEU A 364 -0.83 -5.97 8.36
CA LEU A 364 -0.96 -6.09 6.92
C LEU A 364 -0.48 -7.47 6.44
N ASP A 365 -1.22 -8.07 5.53
CA ASP A 365 -0.84 -9.28 4.83
C ASP A 365 0.15 -8.93 3.70
N VAL A 366 1.31 -9.59 3.68
CA VAL A 366 2.41 -9.27 2.75
C VAL A 366 2.48 -10.33 1.64
N TYR A 367 2.47 -9.86 0.39
CA TYR A 367 2.68 -10.67 -0.80
C TYR A 367 3.94 -10.21 -1.50
N VAL A 368 4.81 -11.15 -1.85
CA VAL A 368 6.14 -10.83 -2.39
C VAL A 368 6.31 -11.44 -3.77
N THR A 369 6.93 -10.68 -4.66
CA THR A 369 7.41 -11.15 -5.96
C THR A 369 8.81 -10.61 -6.25
N LYS A 370 9.50 -11.19 -7.23
CA LYS A 370 10.80 -10.73 -7.70
C LYS A 370 10.78 -10.60 -9.21
N ILE A 371 11.15 -9.42 -9.68
CA ILE A 371 11.32 -9.13 -11.10
C ILE A 371 12.82 -8.96 -11.35
N SER A 372 13.38 -9.78 -12.23
CA SER A 372 14.78 -9.68 -12.63
C SER A 372 14.85 -9.07 -14.03
N SER A 373 15.53 -7.94 -14.17
CA SER A 373 15.80 -7.33 -15.49
C SER A 373 17.11 -7.84 -16.09
N SER A 374 18.02 -8.33 -15.27
CA SER A 374 19.25 -9.01 -15.68
C SER A 374 19.69 -10.00 -14.57
N PRO A 375 20.75 -10.81 -14.77
CA PRO A 375 21.28 -11.68 -13.73
C PRO A 375 21.74 -10.94 -12.46
N THR A 376 22.14 -9.67 -12.60
CA THR A 376 22.72 -8.85 -11.53
C THR A 376 21.76 -7.76 -11.03
N THR A 377 20.68 -7.49 -11.76
CA THR A 377 19.66 -6.50 -11.39
C THR A 377 18.33 -7.16 -11.09
N SER A 378 17.82 -6.92 -9.89
CA SER A 378 16.52 -7.44 -9.49
C SER A 378 15.79 -6.45 -8.61
N THR A 379 14.47 -6.42 -8.74
CA THR A 379 13.58 -5.71 -7.84
C THR A 379 12.72 -6.71 -7.10
N VAL A 380 12.79 -6.71 -5.77
CA VAL A 380 11.83 -7.42 -4.92
C VAL A 380 10.69 -6.47 -4.62
N ILE A 381 9.46 -6.91 -4.87
CA ILE A 381 8.26 -6.10 -4.67
C ILE A 381 7.42 -6.76 -3.59
N GLU A 382 7.15 -6.01 -2.52
CA GLU A 382 6.24 -6.37 -1.44
C GLU A 382 4.95 -5.57 -1.59
N MET A 383 3.82 -6.26 -1.66
CA MET A 383 2.48 -5.68 -1.65
C MET A 383 1.81 -5.98 -0.32
N LEU A 384 1.45 -4.93 0.39
CA LEU A 384 0.87 -5.02 1.73
C LEU A 384 -0.62 -4.71 1.64
N TYR A 385 -1.44 -5.65 2.12
CA TYR A 385 -2.89 -5.58 2.10
C TYR A 385 -3.44 -5.45 3.52
N THR A 386 -4.47 -4.63 3.68
CA THR A 386 -5.20 -4.53 4.95
C THR A 386 -5.92 -5.84 5.26
N THR A 387 -5.92 -6.22 6.53
CA THR A 387 -6.67 -7.39 7.04
C THR A 387 -8.00 -7.00 7.70
N GLU A 388 -8.15 -5.71 8.03
CA GLU A 388 -9.31 -5.12 8.69
C GLU A 388 -9.76 -3.88 7.91
N ASP A 389 -11.04 -3.52 8.03
CA ASP A 389 -11.59 -2.33 7.41
C ASP A 389 -10.86 -1.09 7.91
N TRP A 390 -10.40 -0.23 6.99
CA TRP A 390 -9.73 1.00 7.36
C TRP A 390 -10.77 2.10 7.56
N VAL A 391 -10.64 2.79 8.68
CA VAL A 391 -11.49 3.89 9.16
C VAL A 391 -11.58 5.09 8.18
N VAL A 392 -10.76 5.17 7.13
CA VAL A 392 -10.86 6.26 6.13
C VAL A 392 -11.85 5.87 5.03
N GLU A 393 -13.10 6.28 5.26
CA GLU A 393 -14.26 6.35 4.35
C GLU A 393 -14.34 5.30 3.20
N THR A 394 -15.09 4.22 3.45
CA THR A 394 -15.72 3.27 2.49
C THR A 394 -14.86 2.13 1.89
N ALA A 395 -13.57 2.02 2.23
CA ALA A 395 -12.75 0.90 1.78
C ALA A 395 -13.01 -0.37 2.63
N VAL A 396 -13.65 -1.39 2.04
CA VAL A 396 -13.84 -2.71 2.68
C VAL A 396 -12.58 -3.55 2.46
N ALA A 397 -12.04 -4.14 3.53
CA ALA A 397 -10.90 -5.04 3.44
C ALA A 397 -11.23 -6.35 2.69
N PRO A 398 -10.24 -7.00 2.07
CA PRO A 398 -8.84 -6.60 1.93
C PRO A 398 -8.62 -5.61 0.78
N PHE A 399 -7.80 -4.58 0.99
CA PHE A 399 -7.37 -3.68 -0.08
C PHE A 399 -5.89 -3.33 0.05
N LEU A 400 -5.31 -2.82 -1.03
CA LEU A 400 -3.89 -2.50 -1.08
C LEU A 400 -3.56 -1.26 -0.24
N HIS A 401 -2.76 -1.43 0.80
CA HIS A 401 -2.25 -0.34 1.63
C HIS A 401 -0.98 0.29 1.05
N SER A 402 -0.01 -0.55 0.67
CA SER A 402 1.28 -0.05 0.17
C SER A 402 2.00 -1.05 -0.70
N ILE A 403 2.81 -0.54 -1.62
CA ILE A 403 3.75 -1.29 -2.42
C ILE A 403 5.15 -0.81 -2.06
N VAL A 404 6.02 -1.73 -1.70
CA VAL A 404 7.41 -1.46 -1.38
C VAL A 404 8.29 -2.18 -2.38
N GLN A 405 9.17 -1.44 -3.05
CA GLN A 405 10.08 -1.98 -4.05
C GLN A 405 11.52 -1.83 -3.56
N TYR A 406 12.24 -2.93 -3.51
CA TYR A 406 13.65 -3.01 -3.16
C TYR A 406 14.43 -3.29 -4.43
N HIS A 407 15.08 -2.25 -4.96
CA HIS A 407 15.84 -2.35 -6.19
C HIS A 407 17.29 -2.67 -5.87
N LYS A 408 17.83 -3.67 -6.56
CA LYS A 408 19.25 -4.00 -6.54
C LYS A 408 19.84 -3.70 -7.90
N ASN A 409 20.83 -2.82 -7.93
CA ASN A 409 21.55 -2.47 -9.15
C ASN A 409 22.75 -3.40 -9.39
N GLU A 410 23.43 -3.23 -10.53
CA GLU A 410 24.58 -4.06 -10.94
C GLU A 410 25.75 -3.97 -9.94
N SER A 411 25.91 -2.83 -9.26
CA SER A 411 26.92 -2.64 -8.21
C SER A 411 26.55 -3.27 -6.87
N GLY A 412 25.36 -3.89 -6.76
CA GLY A 412 24.83 -4.43 -5.53
C GLY A 412 24.29 -3.40 -4.54
N ARG A 413 24.21 -2.11 -4.94
CA ARG A 413 23.59 -1.05 -4.14
C ARG A 413 22.08 -1.25 -4.15
N GLU A 414 21.51 -1.18 -2.96
CA GLU A 414 20.08 -1.34 -2.74
C GLU A 414 19.42 0.03 -2.56
N THR A 415 18.31 0.26 -3.27
CA THR A 415 17.46 1.43 -3.10
C THR A 415 16.03 0.98 -2.80
N LYS A 416 15.29 1.81 -2.06
CA LYS A 416 13.94 1.50 -1.59
C LYS A 416 12.97 2.56 -2.09
N THR A 417 11.92 2.11 -2.78
CA THR A 417 10.80 2.94 -3.23
C THR A 417 9.54 2.50 -2.51
N ILE A 418 8.78 3.45 -1.99
CA ILE A 418 7.54 3.18 -1.24
C ILE A 418 6.40 3.94 -1.93
N ILE A 419 5.37 3.21 -2.34
CA ILE A 419 4.09 3.74 -2.80
C ILE A 419 3.08 3.41 -1.72
N ARG A 420 2.64 4.41 -0.96
CA ARG A 420 1.71 4.23 0.16
C ARG A 420 0.39 4.89 -0.15
N LEU A 421 -0.70 4.16 -0.02
CA LEU A 421 -2.04 4.73 -0.16
C LEU A 421 -2.26 5.79 0.94
N HIS A 422 -2.63 6.98 0.52
CA HIS A 422 -2.95 8.11 1.38
C HIS A 422 -4.46 8.24 1.59
N SER A 423 -5.24 8.10 0.52
CA SER A 423 -6.70 8.11 0.56
C SER A 423 -7.26 7.16 -0.50
N PHE A 424 -8.45 6.61 -0.24
CA PHE A 424 -9.18 5.78 -1.19
C PHE A 424 -10.67 5.99 -1.02
N LYS A 425 -11.36 6.03 -2.15
CA LYS A 425 -12.81 6.19 -2.21
C LYS A 425 -13.36 5.22 -3.23
N ASN A 426 -14.17 4.26 -2.76
CA ASN A 426 -14.87 3.34 -3.64
C ASN A 426 -16.11 4.03 -4.19
N ASP A 427 -16.08 4.23 -5.49
CA ASP A 427 -17.03 5.06 -6.19
C ASP A 427 -17.96 4.24 -7.10
N SER A 428 -17.92 2.92 -6.96
CA SER A 428 -18.75 1.97 -7.69
C SER A 428 -20.25 2.03 -7.33
N GLY A 429 -20.61 2.72 -6.25
CA GLY A 429 -22.00 2.93 -5.80
C GLY A 429 -22.43 4.39 -5.64
N SER A 430 -21.51 5.34 -5.70
CA SER A 430 -21.73 6.78 -5.60
C SER A 430 -21.64 7.42 -6.98
N GLY A 431 -22.57 8.32 -7.28
CA GLY A 431 -22.50 9.16 -8.48
C GLY A 431 -21.23 10.01 -8.58
N ILE A 432 -21.15 10.71 -9.71
CA ILE A 432 -20.01 11.44 -10.23
C ILE A 432 -19.38 12.37 -9.17
N PRO A 433 -18.06 12.27 -8.91
CA PRO A 433 -17.37 13.15 -7.97
C PRO A 433 -17.30 14.59 -8.51
N PRO A 434 -17.22 15.60 -7.64
CA PRO A 434 -17.41 17.02 -7.99
C PRO A 434 -16.20 17.71 -8.66
N THR A 435 -15.17 16.97 -9.09
CA THR A 435 -13.93 17.53 -9.66
C THR A 435 -14.12 17.91 -11.12
N SER A 436 -14.71 19.10 -11.34
CA SER A 436 -14.79 19.72 -12.65
C SER A 436 -13.49 20.50 -12.95
N PRO A 437 -12.58 20.02 -13.81
CA PRO A 437 -11.48 20.86 -14.27
C PRO A 437 -12.02 22.06 -15.06
N SER A 438 -11.41 23.23 -14.89
CA SER A 438 -11.73 24.41 -15.69
C SER A 438 -11.01 24.31 -17.04
N ILE A 439 -11.63 23.56 -17.94
CA ILE A 439 -11.12 23.31 -19.30
C ILE A 439 -11.28 24.50 -20.25
N TYR A 440 -12.03 25.54 -19.86
CA TYR A 440 -12.44 26.65 -20.73
C TYR A 440 -11.28 27.28 -21.52
N PRO A 441 -10.08 27.55 -20.93
CA PRO A 441 -8.99 28.17 -21.68
C PRO A 441 -8.39 27.31 -22.80
N CYS A 442 -8.57 25.99 -22.71
CA CYS A 442 -8.12 25.05 -23.75
C CYS A 442 -9.18 24.81 -24.84
N LEU A 443 -10.40 25.31 -24.67
CA LEU A 443 -11.45 25.14 -25.66
C LEU A 443 -11.26 26.12 -26.81
N LYS A 444 -11.33 25.59 -28.04
CA LYS A 444 -11.45 26.42 -29.23
C LYS A 444 -12.90 26.85 -29.38
N LEU A 445 -13.20 28.14 -29.20
CA LEU A 445 -14.56 28.65 -29.20
C LEU A 445 -14.97 29.19 -30.58
N VAL A 446 -16.24 28.95 -30.95
CA VAL A 446 -16.89 29.47 -32.17
C VAL A 446 -18.18 30.19 -31.80
N GLU A 447 -18.68 31.13 -32.60
CA GLU A 447 -19.83 31.96 -32.18
C GLU A 447 -21.09 31.15 -31.80
N ASP A 448 -21.40 30.09 -32.55
CA ASP A 448 -22.57 29.23 -32.31
C ASP A 448 -22.36 28.17 -31.20
N SER A 449 -21.24 28.23 -30.46
CA SER A 449 -20.92 27.28 -29.38
C SER A 449 -21.55 27.61 -28.03
N TYR A 450 -22.03 28.84 -27.85
CA TYR A 450 -22.62 29.31 -26.60
C TYR A 450 -24.09 28.92 -26.55
N LEU A 451 -24.45 28.08 -25.60
CA LEU A 451 -25.75 27.43 -25.55
C LEU A 451 -26.44 27.65 -24.21
N TYR A 452 -27.77 27.53 -24.22
CA TYR A 452 -28.56 27.43 -23.01
C TYR A 452 -29.58 26.29 -23.15
N ILE A 453 -29.94 25.70 -22.01
CA ILE A 453 -30.91 24.61 -21.92
C ILE A 453 -31.72 24.69 -20.62
N ASN A 454 -33.00 24.34 -20.65
CA ASN A 454 -33.86 24.42 -19.46
C ASN A 454 -33.88 23.08 -18.71
N ILE A 455 -33.76 23.13 -17.38
CA ILE A 455 -33.94 22.00 -16.49
C ILE A 455 -35.37 22.04 -15.93
N LYS A 456 -36.14 20.96 -16.14
CA LYS A 456 -37.54 20.85 -15.73
C LYS A 456 -37.69 20.58 -14.24
N ASN A 457 -38.83 21.00 -13.70
CA ASN A 457 -39.36 20.60 -12.38
C ASN A 457 -38.35 20.77 -11.24
N THR A 458 -37.55 21.84 -11.31
CA THR A 458 -36.54 22.15 -10.31
C THR A 458 -36.38 23.65 -10.18
N THR A 459 -36.04 24.10 -8.98
CA THR A 459 -35.66 25.48 -8.70
C THR A 459 -34.16 25.58 -8.46
N LEU A 460 -33.59 26.79 -8.51
CA LEU A 460 -32.16 26.96 -8.21
C LEU A 460 -31.83 26.48 -6.80
N LYS A 461 -32.75 26.71 -5.84
CA LYS A 461 -32.65 26.23 -4.47
C LYS A 461 -32.62 24.70 -4.37
N ASP A 462 -33.38 24.00 -5.21
CA ASP A 462 -33.34 22.54 -5.26
C ASP A 462 -31.98 22.05 -5.76
N LEU A 463 -31.45 22.65 -6.83
CA LEU A 463 -30.12 22.30 -7.36
C LEU A 463 -29.00 22.56 -6.34
N GLU A 464 -29.08 23.67 -5.60
CA GLU A 464 -28.15 23.96 -4.50
C GLU A 464 -28.25 22.89 -3.40
N SER A 465 -29.47 22.48 -3.04
CA SER A 465 -29.69 21.41 -2.04
C SER A 465 -29.17 20.04 -2.47
N PHE A 466 -29.12 19.77 -3.78
CA PHE A 466 -28.55 18.54 -4.34
C PHE A 466 -27.02 18.58 -4.45
N GLY A 467 -26.42 19.77 -4.31
CA GLY A 467 -25.01 20.02 -4.52
C GLY A 467 -24.72 20.41 -5.96
N ILE A 468 -24.50 21.71 -6.20
CA ILE A 468 -24.36 22.27 -7.56
C ILE A 468 -23.24 21.61 -8.38
N GLY A 469 -22.15 21.18 -7.75
CA GLY A 469 -21.06 20.45 -8.42
C GLY A 469 -21.54 19.13 -9.03
N ARG A 470 -22.32 18.34 -8.28
CA ARG A 470 -22.88 17.07 -8.77
C ARG A 470 -23.85 17.27 -9.92
N VAL A 471 -24.66 18.33 -9.83
CA VAL A 471 -25.58 18.73 -10.92
C VAL A 471 -24.79 19.09 -12.18
N ARG A 472 -23.69 19.86 -12.05
CA ARG A 472 -22.83 20.22 -13.19
C ARG A 472 -22.24 18.99 -13.87
N GLU A 473 -21.71 18.05 -13.10
CA GLU A 473 -21.12 16.84 -13.67
C GLU A 473 -22.14 15.93 -14.34
N GLY A 474 -23.27 15.64 -13.67
CA GLY A 474 -24.34 14.85 -14.25
C GLY A 474 -24.90 15.48 -15.53
N LEU A 475 -24.99 16.81 -15.56
CA LEU A 475 -25.39 17.53 -16.74
C LEU A 475 -24.32 17.48 -17.85
N ARG A 476 -23.04 17.63 -17.50
CA ARG A 476 -21.92 17.53 -18.44
C ARG A 476 -21.89 16.17 -19.12
N GLU A 477 -21.94 15.08 -18.36
CA GLU A 477 -21.96 13.73 -18.89
C GLU A 477 -23.17 13.49 -19.80
N ALA A 478 -24.36 13.94 -19.39
CA ALA A 478 -25.56 13.77 -20.19
C ALA A 478 -25.50 14.52 -21.52
N VAL A 479 -25.00 15.76 -21.52
CA VAL A 479 -24.82 16.54 -22.75
C VAL A 479 -23.73 15.93 -23.62
N ALA A 480 -22.59 15.56 -23.05
CA ALA A 480 -21.47 14.94 -23.77
C ALA A 480 -21.88 13.63 -24.45
N HIS A 481 -22.58 12.75 -23.71
CA HIS A 481 -23.07 11.47 -24.21
C HIS A 481 -24.05 11.67 -25.37
N VAL A 482 -25.02 12.58 -25.25
CA VAL A 482 -26.00 12.83 -26.32
C VAL A 482 -25.38 13.51 -27.53
N ALA A 483 -24.48 14.46 -27.30
CA ALA A 483 -23.77 15.17 -28.37
C ALA A 483 -22.60 14.36 -28.98
N ASN A 484 -22.30 13.18 -28.42
CA ASN A 484 -21.20 12.28 -28.82
C ASN A 484 -19.83 12.98 -28.86
N ILE A 485 -19.54 13.79 -27.83
CA ILE A 485 -18.29 14.52 -27.65
C ILE A 485 -17.66 14.19 -26.30
N SER A 486 -16.38 14.53 -26.12
CA SER A 486 -15.73 14.44 -24.81
C SER A 486 -16.41 15.35 -23.78
N VAL A 487 -16.49 14.88 -22.53
CA VAL A 487 -16.89 15.73 -21.39
C VAL A 487 -15.95 16.94 -21.25
N LEU A 488 -14.68 16.79 -21.64
CA LEU A 488 -13.66 17.83 -21.62
C LEU A 488 -13.79 18.81 -22.80
N ARG A 489 -14.86 18.71 -23.60
CA ARG A 489 -15.25 19.72 -24.59
C ARG A 489 -16.39 20.61 -24.13
N ILE A 490 -16.90 20.43 -22.91
CA ILE A 490 -18.03 21.17 -22.37
C ILE A 490 -17.58 22.02 -21.18
N ALA A 491 -17.59 23.33 -21.37
CA ALA A 491 -17.25 24.29 -20.32
C ALA A 491 -18.21 24.19 -19.12
N ASN A 492 -17.81 24.79 -18.00
CA ASN A 492 -18.63 24.82 -16.78
C ASN A 492 -20.02 25.42 -17.02
N PHE A 493 -21.04 24.81 -16.41
CA PHE A 493 -22.41 25.30 -16.47
C PHE A 493 -22.64 26.44 -15.47
N PHE A 494 -23.26 27.51 -15.97
CA PHE A 494 -23.82 28.59 -15.16
C PHE A 494 -25.34 28.45 -15.08
N PHE A 495 -25.92 28.51 -13.88
CA PHE A 495 -27.35 28.34 -13.69
C PHE A 495 -28.01 29.67 -13.33
N LYS A 496 -29.17 29.94 -13.93
CA LYS A 496 -30.01 31.09 -13.58
C LYS A 496 -31.47 30.67 -13.57
N GLN A 497 -32.20 31.10 -12.55
CA GLN A 497 -33.64 30.94 -12.54
C GLN A 497 -34.31 32.01 -13.40
N ILE A 498 -35.10 31.59 -14.39
CA ILE A 498 -35.90 32.46 -15.26
C ILE A 498 -37.35 31.99 -15.15
N GLN A 499 -38.17 32.81 -14.48
CA GLN A 499 -39.56 32.46 -14.15
C GLN A 499 -39.63 31.15 -13.33
N GLU A 500 -40.37 30.16 -13.82
CA GLU A 500 -40.56 28.85 -13.16
C GLU A 500 -39.51 27.80 -13.57
N ASN A 501 -38.56 28.14 -14.45
CA ASN A 501 -37.54 27.21 -14.94
C ASN A 501 -36.13 27.61 -14.51
N VAL A 502 -35.25 26.62 -14.32
CA VAL A 502 -33.81 26.86 -14.24
C VAL A 502 -33.19 26.71 -15.61
N VAL A 503 -32.44 27.71 -16.04
CA VAL A 503 -31.70 27.71 -17.31
C VAL A 503 -30.23 27.50 -17.02
N ALA A 504 -29.64 26.51 -17.69
CA ALA A 504 -28.22 26.21 -17.65
C ALA A 504 -27.55 26.74 -18.92
N PHE A 505 -26.58 27.64 -18.75
CA PHE A 505 -25.77 28.23 -19.80
C PHE A 505 -24.41 27.53 -19.84
N PHE A 506 -23.94 27.19 -21.02
CA PHE A 506 -22.69 26.44 -21.22
C PHE A 506 -22.13 26.65 -22.61
N VAL A 507 -20.94 26.10 -22.85
CA VAL A 507 -20.24 26.23 -24.12
C VAL A 507 -19.74 24.86 -24.57
N ILE A 508 -19.95 24.52 -25.83
CA ILE A 508 -19.36 23.33 -26.48
C ILE A 508 -18.18 23.78 -27.33
N GLY A 509 -16.96 23.46 -26.92
CA GLY A 509 -15.77 23.78 -27.71
C GLY A 509 -15.75 23.06 -29.07
N GLU A 510 -15.13 23.67 -30.06
CA GLU A 510 -14.79 23.07 -31.35
C GLU A 510 -13.74 21.95 -31.19
N ALA A 511 -13.59 21.10 -32.21
CA ALA A 511 -12.56 20.08 -32.24
C ALA A 511 -11.18 20.70 -31.99
N SER A 512 -10.36 20.02 -31.17
CA SER A 512 -9.08 20.54 -30.70
C SER A 512 -8.11 20.89 -31.84
N GLY A 513 -8.21 20.17 -32.97
CA GLY A 513 -7.27 20.25 -34.09
C GLY A 513 -5.92 19.58 -33.81
N VAL A 514 -5.76 18.98 -32.63
CA VAL A 514 -4.58 18.20 -32.26
C VAL A 514 -4.64 16.85 -32.98
N LYS A 515 -3.51 16.37 -33.49
CA LYS A 515 -3.40 15.01 -34.01
C LYS A 515 -3.43 14.04 -32.81
N PRO A 516 -4.49 13.24 -32.62
CA PRO A 516 -4.63 12.43 -31.42
C PRO A 516 -3.70 11.21 -31.45
N ALA A 517 -3.45 10.63 -30.27
CA ALA A 517 -2.83 9.32 -30.13
C ALA A 517 -3.72 8.23 -30.71
N ASN A 518 -3.13 7.14 -31.19
CA ASN A 518 -3.88 5.99 -31.72
C ASN A 518 -4.36 5.10 -30.57
N THR A 519 -5.55 5.34 -30.04
CA THR A 519 -6.10 4.57 -28.92
C THR A 519 -6.99 3.41 -29.39
N TRP A 520 -7.05 2.33 -28.61
CA TRP A 520 -8.01 1.25 -28.80
C TRP A 520 -9.45 1.80 -28.73
N ASN A 521 -10.27 1.52 -29.75
CA ASN A 521 -11.62 2.09 -29.92
C ASN A 521 -11.69 3.64 -29.96
N ARG A 522 -10.69 4.28 -30.58
CA ARG A 522 -10.68 5.74 -30.78
C ARG A 522 -11.89 6.24 -31.55
N SER A 523 -12.49 7.32 -31.05
CA SER A 523 -13.49 8.12 -31.76
C SER A 523 -12.83 9.35 -32.39
N ASN A 524 -13.33 9.80 -33.54
CA ASN A 524 -12.88 11.08 -34.10
C ASN A 524 -13.65 12.23 -33.44
N GLU A 525 -12.96 13.33 -33.18
CA GLU A 525 -13.62 14.56 -32.74
C GLU A 525 -14.56 15.07 -33.84
N THR A 526 -15.79 15.40 -33.46
CA THR A 526 -16.80 16.01 -34.35
C THR A 526 -16.77 17.54 -34.23
N SER A 527 -17.32 18.24 -35.22
CA SER A 527 -17.41 19.70 -35.13
C SER A 527 -18.40 20.13 -34.04
N ALA A 528 -18.22 21.32 -33.48
CA ALA A 528 -19.18 21.90 -32.52
C ALA A 528 -20.59 21.96 -33.14
N GLU A 529 -20.70 22.40 -34.38
CA GLU A 529 -21.97 22.44 -35.13
C GLU A 529 -22.66 21.06 -35.19
N SER A 530 -21.91 20.00 -35.50
CA SER A 530 -22.44 18.63 -35.57
C SER A 530 -22.93 18.16 -34.20
N ALA A 531 -22.18 18.48 -33.14
CA ALA A 531 -22.53 18.14 -31.77
C ALA A 531 -23.80 18.88 -31.31
N VAL A 532 -23.93 20.18 -31.62
CA VAL A 532 -25.13 20.98 -31.34
C VAL A 532 -26.33 20.44 -32.11
N ASN A 533 -26.17 20.09 -33.38
CA ASN A 533 -27.23 19.53 -34.21
C ASN A 533 -27.76 18.20 -33.66
N LEU A 534 -26.86 17.32 -33.20
CA LEU A 534 -27.24 16.04 -32.58
C LEU A 534 -27.99 16.23 -31.26
N LEU A 535 -27.51 17.15 -30.42
CA LEU A 535 -28.17 17.53 -29.17
C LEU A 535 -29.56 18.11 -29.42
N ASN A 536 -29.68 19.01 -30.40
CA ASN A 536 -30.94 19.63 -30.80
C ASN A 536 -31.93 18.59 -31.35
N ALA A 537 -31.48 17.69 -32.24
CA ALA A 537 -32.30 16.62 -32.79
C ALA A 537 -32.88 15.74 -31.66
N THR A 538 -32.04 15.35 -30.70
CA THR A 538 -32.46 14.54 -29.55
C THR A 538 -33.49 15.27 -28.68
N LEU A 539 -33.25 16.55 -28.39
CA LEU A 539 -34.16 17.37 -27.57
C LEU A 539 -35.46 17.75 -28.29
N LYS A 540 -35.51 17.71 -29.62
CA LYS A 540 -36.77 17.86 -30.37
C LYS A 540 -37.70 16.67 -30.14
N GLU A 541 -37.13 15.47 -30.01
CA GLU A 541 -37.89 14.23 -29.86
C GLU A 541 -38.30 13.94 -28.42
N LYS A 542 -37.38 14.13 -27.46
CA LYS A 542 -37.60 13.72 -26.06
C LYS A 542 -36.84 14.57 -25.05
N ASP A 543 -37.28 14.49 -23.80
CA ASP A 543 -36.52 14.99 -22.66
C ASP A 543 -35.27 14.14 -22.44
N ILE A 544 -34.13 14.76 -22.15
CA ILE A 544 -32.90 14.06 -21.75
C ILE A 544 -32.89 13.96 -20.23
N LYS A 545 -32.87 12.73 -19.70
CA LYS A 545 -32.87 12.47 -18.25
C LYS A 545 -31.45 12.17 -17.79
N PHE A 546 -31.07 12.68 -16.63
CA PHE A 546 -29.76 12.40 -16.05
C PHE A 546 -29.84 12.15 -14.53
N PRO A 547 -29.09 11.17 -14.01
CA PRO A 547 -29.10 10.83 -12.59
C PRO A 547 -28.20 11.75 -11.76
N ILE A 548 -28.64 12.06 -10.54
CA ILE A 548 -27.84 12.70 -9.49
C ILE A 548 -27.95 11.85 -8.22
N PHE A 549 -26.81 11.59 -7.58
CA PHE A 549 -26.76 10.83 -6.34
C PHE A 549 -26.57 11.77 -5.13
N ILE A 550 -27.46 11.66 -4.15
CA ILE A 550 -27.43 12.40 -2.88
C ILE A 550 -27.32 11.37 -1.75
N GLY A 551 -26.11 11.18 -1.23
CA GLY A 551 -25.79 10.00 -0.41
C GLY A 551 -26.12 8.72 -1.18
N HIS A 552 -27.00 7.88 -0.64
CA HIS A 552 -27.49 6.66 -1.29
C HIS A 552 -28.77 6.85 -2.13
N ARG A 553 -29.31 8.08 -2.21
CA ARG A 553 -30.56 8.36 -2.92
C ARG A 553 -30.29 8.84 -4.35
N LEU A 554 -30.92 8.18 -5.32
CA LEU A 554 -30.93 8.60 -6.73
C LEU A 554 -32.06 9.61 -6.99
N VAL A 555 -31.73 10.75 -7.57
CA VAL A 555 -32.66 11.78 -8.04
C VAL A 555 -32.48 11.91 -9.55
N MET A 556 -33.58 11.83 -10.32
CA MET A 556 -33.54 11.99 -11.77
C MET A 556 -33.94 13.41 -12.15
N LEU A 557 -33.01 14.16 -12.74
CA LEU A 557 -33.32 15.45 -13.37
C LEU A 557 -33.59 15.27 -14.86
N SER A 558 -34.22 16.26 -15.49
CA SER A 558 -34.59 16.21 -16.90
C SER A 558 -34.39 17.55 -17.59
N LEU A 559 -33.73 17.52 -18.73
CA LEU A 559 -33.62 18.64 -19.66
C LEU A 559 -34.87 18.71 -20.51
N SER A 560 -35.44 19.90 -20.62
CA SER A 560 -36.69 20.11 -21.32
C SER A 560 -36.52 19.90 -22.82
N LYS A 561 -37.41 19.11 -23.42
CA LYS A 561 -37.58 19.06 -24.88
C LYS A 561 -37.71 20.47 -25.46
N ALA A 562 -37.16 20.64 -26.66
CA ALA A 562 -37.16 21.89 -27.43
C ALA A 562 -36.69 23.14 -26.65
N SER A 563 -35.85 22.98 -25.63
CA SER A 563 -35.34 24.10 -24.82
C SER A 563 -33.91 24.53 -25.15
N LEU A 564 -33.23 23.82 -26.04
CA LEU A 564 -31.90 24.19 -26.49
C LEU A 564 -31.97 25.46 -27.34
N GLY A 565 -31.18 26.47 -26.98
CA GLY A 565 -31.01 27.66 -27.79
C GLY A 565 -29.56 28.14 -27.79
N ILE A 566 -29.24 29.00 -28.75
CA ILE A 566 -27.93 29.62 -28.92
C ILE A 566 -27.97 31.00 -28.23
N ILE A 567 -26.94 31.33 -27.47
CA ILE A 567 -26.77 32.65 -26.88
C ILE A 567 -26.29 33.59 -28.00
N PRO A 568 -27.05 34.62 -28.38
CA PRO A 568 -26.65 35.51 -29.45
C PRO A 568 -25.39 36.30 -29.06
N SER A 569 -24.44 36.42 -29.99
CA SER A 569 -23.21 37.21 -29.83
C SER A 569 -23.49 38.71 -29.73
N VAL A 570 -24.64 39.16 -30.24
CA VAL A 570 -25.15 40.53 -30.13
C VAL A 570 -26.54 40.48 -29.52
N TRP A 571 -26.68 40.97 -28.30
CA TRP A 571 -27.99 41.23 -27.73
C TRP A 571 -28.65 42.33 -28.54
N ALA A 572 -29.70 42.00 -29.30
CA ALA A 572 -30.57 43.02 -29.86
C ALA A 572 -31.02 43.94 -28.71
N PRO A 573 -31.04 45.27 -28.89
CA PRO A 573 -31.50 46.17 -27.85
C PRO A 573 -32.87 45.68 -27.39
N LEU A 574 -32.99 45.36 -26.10
CA LEU A 574 -34.22 44.89 -25.51
C LEU A 574 -35.34 45.80 -26.02
N PRO A 575 -36.45 45.25 -26.58
CA PRO A 575 -37.57 46.09 -26.98
C PRO A 575 -37.94 46.91 -25.76
N MET A 576 -37.78 48.24 -25.86
CA MET A 576 -38.08 49.11 -24.74
C MET A 576 -39.49 48.77 -24.28
N PRO A 577 -39.70 48.45 -22.99
CA PRO A 577 -41.02 48.14 -22.50
C PRO A 577 -41.91 49.32 -22.85
N THR A 578 -42.96 49.08 -23.63
CA THR A 578 -43.98 50.09 -23.88
C THR A 578 -44.62 50.39 -22.53
N PHE A 579 -44.23 51.51 -21.93
CA PHE A 579 -44.72 51.94 -20.63
C PHE A 579 -46.23 52.16 -20.72
N ARG A 580 -47.01 51.15 -20.31
CA ARG A 580 -48.45 51.28 -20.05
C ARG A 580 -48.61 51.72 -18.60
N GLY A 581 -48.36 53.01 -18.35
CA GLY A 581 -48.51 53.62 -17.04
C GLY A 581 -48.69 55.13 -17.16
N TYR A 582 -49.28 55.74 -16.13
CA TYR A 582 -49.37 57.19 -16.02
C TYR A 582 -47.98 57.77 -15.76
N THR A 583 -47.57 58.79 -16.50
CA THR A 583 -46.25 59.43 -16.33
C THR A 583 -46.15 60.08 -14.95
N GLY A 584 -44.95 60.16 -14.38
CA GLY A 584 -44.73 60.87 -13.12
C GLY A 584 -45.26 62.32 -13.14
N GLY A 585 -45.24 62.97 -14.31
CA GLY A 585 -45.87 64.28 -14.53
C GLY A 585 -47.39 64.26 -14.36
N SER A 586 -48.09 63.24 -14.87
CA SER A 586 -49.54 63.11 -14.69
C SER A 586 -49.94 62.83 -13.23
N MET A 587 -49.13 62.06 -12.49
CA MET A 587 -49.34 61.86 -11.05
C MET A 587 -49.05 63.11 -10.23
N PHE A 588 -48.04 63.91 -10.61
CA PHE A 588 -47.75 65.20 -9.98
C PHE A 588 -48.89 66.20 -10.16
N VAL A 589 -49.43 66.31 -11.38
CA VAL A 589 -50.57 67.18 -11.68
C VAL A 589 -51.81 66.74 -10.90
N LEU A 590 -52.10 65.43 -10.85
CA LEU A 590 -53.21 64.90 -10.05
C LEU A 590 -53.04 65.23 -8.55
N GLY A 591 -51.84 65.05 -8.00
CA GLY A 591 -51.53 65.38 -6.61
C GLY A 591 -51.70 66.87 -6.30
N PHE A 592 -51.28 67.74 -7.22
CA PHE A 592 -51.44 69.19 -7.09
C PHE A 592 -52.92 69.61 -7.08
N PHE A 593 -53.73 69.06 -7.99
CA PHE A 593 -55.17 69.35 -8.02
C PHE A 593 -55.90 68.82 -6.78
N MET A 594 -55.53 67.65 -6.26
CA MET A 594 -56.10 67.13 -5.01
C MET A 594 -55.73 68.00 -3.81
N LEU A 595 -54.52 68.56 -3.77
CA LEU A 595 -54.09 69.47 -2.72
C LEU A 595 -54.87 70.80 -2.77
N LEU A 596 -55.07 71.36 -3.97
CA LEU A 596 -55.90 72.55 -4.15
C LEU A 596 -57.37 72.30 -3.76
N LEU A 597 -57.93 71.15 -4.12
CA LEU A 597 -59.28 70.75 -3.72
C LEU A 597 -59.38 70.61 -2.19
N GLY A 598 -58.39 69.99 -1.55
CA GLY A 598 -58.31 69.86 -0.10
C GLY A 598 -58.25 71.22 0.61
N ALA A 599 -57.44 72.15 0.09
CA ALA A 599 -57.37 73.51 0.61
C ALA A 599 -58.69 74.27 0.46
N ALA A 600 -59.35 74.17 -0.70
CA ALA A 600 -60.65 74.81 -0.96
C ALA A 600 -61.75 74.26 -0.03
N LEU A 601 -61.80 72.94 0.17
CA LEU A 601 -62.72 72.30 1.11
C LEU A 601 -62.43 72.74 2.55
N GLY A 602 -61.16 72.82 2.96
CA GLY A 602 -60.76 73.31 4.28
C GLY A 602 -61.21 74.75 4.54
N VAL A 603 -60.98 75.66 3.59
CA VAL A 603 -61.46 77.05 3.68
C VAL A 603 -62.99 77.12 3.73
N GLY A 604 -63.68 76.32 2.92
CA GLY A 604 -65.14 76.22 2.94
C GLY A 604 -65.70 75.76 4.29
N ILE A 605 -65.08 74.75 4.92
CA ILE A 605 -65.47 74.25 6.24
C ILE A 605 -65.25 75.32 7.31
N VAL A 606 -64.09 75.99 7.31
CA VAL A 606 -63.79 77.07 8.27
C VAL A 606 -64.77 78.23 8.11
N TYR A 607 -65.08 78.65 6.89
CA TYR A 607 -66.08 79.69 6.63
C TYR A 607 -67.48 79.28 7.10
N PHE A 608 -67.86 78.02 6.90
CA PHE A 608 -69.15 77.50 7.38
C PHE A 608 -69.23 77.47 8.91
N ILE A 609 -68.16 77.04 9.61
CA ILE A 609 -68.07 77.08 11.07
C ILE A 609 -68.13 78.52 11.58
N TRP A 610 -67.40 79.44 10.96
CA TRP A 610 -67.38 80.85 11.35
C TRP A 610 -68.75 81.52 11.14
N LYS A 611 -69.41 81.24 10.01
CA LYS A 611 -70.79 81.67 9.75
C LYS A 611 -71.76 81.09 10.78
N ARG A 612 -71.65 79.80 11.12
CA ARG A 612 -72.47 79.16 12.16
C ARG A 612 -72.27 79.82 13.53
N GLN A 613 -71.03 80.07 13.95
CA GLN A 613 -70.73 80.77 15.20
C GLN A 613 -71.31 82.19 15.23
N ARG A 614 -71.31 82.91 14.10
CA ARG A 614 -71.92 84.25 14.00
C ARG A 614 -73.45 84.23 14.16
N PHE A 615 -74.14 83.18 13.68
CA PHE A 615 -75.57 83.00 13.92
C PHE A 615 -75.88 82.52 15.34
N SER A 616 -75.00 81.70 15.95
CA SER A 616 -75.15 81.29 17.35
C SER A 616 -74.91 82.43 18.34
N GLY A 617 -74.05 83.41 18.00
CA GLY A 617 -73.80 84.60 18.80
C GLY A 617 -74.89 85.69 18.73
N LEU A 618 -75.71 85.70 17.68
CA LEU A 618 -76.83 86.64 17.51
C LEU A 618 -78.12 86.20 18.21
N ALA A 619 -78.27 84.91 18.56
CA ALA A 619 -79.43 84.40 19.28
C ALA A 619 -79.33 84.52 20.81
N TYR A 620 -78.14 84.79 21.35
CA TYR A 620 -77.92 84.99 22.80
C TYR A 620 -78.10 86.46 23.26
N GLN A 621 -78.40 87.39 22.35
CA GLN A 621 -78.66 88.81 22.64
C GLN A 621 -80.16 89.19 22.63
N VAL A 622 -81.08 88.22 22.67
CA VAL A 622 -82.54 88.48 22.75
C VAL A 622 -83.15 88.03 24.09
N PHE A 623 -82.32 87.53 25.01
CA PHE A 623 -82.69 87.30 26.42
C PHE A 623 -81.69 87.98 27.36
N GLU A 624 -81.53 89.28 27.19
CA GLU A 624 -81.15 90.22 28.25
C GLU A 624 -81.90 91.54 28.05
#